data_AF-A0A7W6AKJ4-F1
#
_entry.id   AF-A0A7W6AKJ4-F1
#
_cell.length_a   1.000
_cell.length_b   1.000
_cell.length_c   1.000
_cell.angle_alpha   90.00
_cell.angle_beta   90.00
_cell.angle_gamma   90.00
#
_symmetry.space_group_name_H-M   'P 1'
#
loop_
_entity.id
_entity.type
_entity.pdbx_description
1 polymer ?
#
loop_
_entity_poly.entity_id
_entity_poly.type
_entity_poly.pdbx_seq_one_letter_code
_entity_poly.pdbx_strand_id
1 'polypeptide(L)'
;MSETFRREALAIIQADTRTATCMSPAEVYAAARISLASVCRVPQRVEIAANGRKRGSVRVRICGPELIGEFTVGLKLGLAA
;
A
#
# COMPACT_ATOMS: atom_id res chain seq x y z
N MET A 1 10.26 3.13 -18.15
CA MET A 1 8.87 2.92 -17.67
C MET A 1 8.17 4.28 -17.63
N SER A 2 6.98 4.41 -18.20
CA SER A 2 6.27 5.71 -18.30
C SER A 2 5.80 6.20 -16.92
N GLU A 3 5.76 7.52 -16.71
CA GLU A 3 5.24 8.13 -15.48
C GLU A 3 3.76 7.77 -15.24
N THR A 4 2.97 7.63 -16.32
CA THR A 4 1.55 7.26 -16.27
C THR A 4 1.36 5.88 -15.64
N PHE A 5 2.12 4.88 -16.10
CA PHE A 5 2.07 3.52 -15.55
C PHE A 5 2.39 3.51 -14.05
N ARG A 6 3.39 4.28 -13.61
CA ARG A 6 3.75 4.36 -12.19
C ARG A 6 2.60 4.90 -11.35
N ARG A 7 1.92 5.95 -11.82
CA ARG A 7 0.77 6.54 -11.12
C ARG A 7 -0.41 5.58 -11.06
N GLU A 8 -0.74 4.92 -12.17
CA GLU A 8 -1.83 3.95 -12.24
C GLU A 8 -1.57 2.74 -11.33
N ALA A 9 -0.35 2.19 -11.38
CA ALA A 9 0.07 1.09 -10.51
C ALA A 9 -0.08 1.44 -9.02
N LEU A 10 0.41 2.62 -8.60
CA LEU A 10 0.26 3.07 -7.22
C LEU A 10 -1.20 3.28 -6.83
N ALA A 11 -2.04 3.79 -7.73
CA ALA A 11 -3.45 4.00 -7.49
C ALA A 11 -4.21 2.67 -7.29
N ILE A 12 -3.91 1.64 -8.09
CA ILE A 12 -4.48 0.29 -7.94
C ILE A 12 -4.10 -0.30 -6.59
N ILE A 13 -2.81 -0.27 -6.24
CA ILE A 13 -2.32 -0.83 -4.98
C ILE A 13 -2.90 -0.06 -3.79
N GLN A 14 -3.03 1.26 -3.89
CA GLN A 14 -3.66 2.07 -2.87
C GLN A 14 -5.16 1.74 -2.72
N ALA A 15 -5.88 1.49 -3.81
CA ALA A 15 -7.28 1.10 -3.77
C ALA A 15 -7.45 -0.28 -3.10
N ASP A 16 -6.63 -1.26 -3.49
CA ASP A 16 -6.67 -2.62 -2.93
C ASP A 16 -6.32 -2.64 -1.44
N THR A 17 -5.34 -1.86 -1.02
CA THR A 17 -4.94 -1.74 0.40
C THR A 17 -5.92 -0.94 1.26
N ARG A 18 -6.81 -0.16 0.63
CA ARG A 18 -7.87 0.61 1.30
C ARG A 18 -9.18 -0.17 1.43
N THR A 19 -9.24 -1.39 0.89
CA THR A 19 -10.43 -2.24 0.99
C THR A 19 -10.79 -2.54 2.46
N ALA A 20 -12.08 -2.80 2.68
CA ALA A 20 -12.76 -2.71 3.96
C ALA A 20 -12.22 -3.58 5.12
N THR A 21 -11.27 -4.47 4.84
CA THR A 21 -10.69 -5.48 5.72
C THR A 21 -9.41 -5.06 6.43
N CYS A 22 -8.63 -4.12 5.90
CA CYS A 22 -7.33 -3.79 6.51
C CYS A 22 -7.49 -3.03 7.84
N MET A 23 -7.48 -3.76 8.95
CA MET A 23 -7.50 -3.23 10.31
C MET A 23 -6.09 -3.07 10.89
N SER A 24 -5.12 -3.77 10.31
CA SER A 24 -3.74 -3.84 10.82
C SER A 24 -2.67 -3.53 9.76
N PRO A 25 -1.48 -3.04 10.16
CA PRO A 25 -0.34 -2.85 9.25
C PRO A 25 0.05 -4.14 8.48
N ALA A 26 -0.10 -5.30 9.11
CA ALA A 26 0.19 -6.59 8.48
C ALA A 26 -0.79 -6.95 7.35
N GLU A 27 -2.06 -6.61 7.49
CA GLU A 27 -3.07 -6.82 6.43
C GLU A 27 -2.80 -5.88 5.25
N VAL A 28 -2.46 -4.63 5.53
CA VAL A 28 -2.03 -3.68 4.50
C VAL A 28 -0.80 -4.19 3.75
N TYR A 29 0.18 -4.78 4.46
CA TYR A 29 1.35 -5.40 3.83
C TYR A 29 0.96 -6.57 2.90
N ALA A 30 0.09 -7.47 3.37
CA ALA A 30 -0.37 -8.60 2.60
C ALA A 30 -1.14 -8.15 1.33
N ALA A 31 -2.09 -7.23 1.47
CA ALA A 31 -2.85 -6.67 0.36
C ALA A 31 -1.94 -5.96 -0.66
N ALA A 32 -0.99 -5.16 -0.18
CA ALA A 32 -0.02 -4.48 -1.05
C ALA A 32 0.82 -5.48 -1.84
N ARG A 33 1.27 -6.58 -1.21
CA ARG A 33 2.05 -7.63 -1.89
C ARG A 33 1.24 -8.38 -2.94
N ILE A 34 -0.02 -8.70 -2.65
CA ILE A 34 -0.92 -9.37 -3.59
C ILE A 34 -1.15 -8.48 -4.81
N SER A 35 -1.53 -7.21 -4.60
CA SER A 35 -1.75 -6.26 -5.68
C SER A 35 -0.49 -6.01 -6.51
N LEU A 36 0.68 -5.92 -5.85
CA LEU A 36 1.97 -5.81 -6.53
C LEU A 36 2.28 -6.98 -7.45
N ALA A 37 1.93 -8.21 -7.07
CA ALA A 37 2.15 -9.39 -7.91
C ALA A 37 1.28 -9.38 -9.18
N SER A 38 0.15 -8.65 -9.18
CA SER A 38 -0.70 -8.47 -10.36
C SER A 38 -0.23 -7.34 -11.27
N VAL A 39 0.48 -6.35 -10.74
CA VAL A 39 0.88 -5.14 -11.48
C VAL A 39 2.34 -5.19 -11.96
N CYS A 40 3.24 -5.78 -11.17
CA CYS A 40 4.66 -5.87 -11.45
C CYS A 40 5.06 -7.30 -11.85
N ARG A 41 6.02 -7.42 -12.76
CA ARG A 41 6.57 -8.70 -13.23
C ARG A 41 7.70 -9.21 -12.33
N VAL A 42 8.41 -8.29 -11.68
CA VAL A 42 9.51 -8.61 -10.78
C VAL A 42 9.17 -8.25 -9.34
N PRO A 43 9.74 -8.95 -8.34
CA PRO A 43 9.45 -8.68 -6.94
C PRO A 43 9.86 -7.26 -6.54
N GLN A 44 8.93 -6.54 -5.92
CA GLN A 44 9.16 -5.23 -5.30
C GLN A 44 9.23 -5.38 -3.78
N ARG A 45 10.00 -4.51 -3.11
CA ARG A 45 10.01 -4.44 -1.65
C ARG A 45 8.88 -3.53 -1.17
N VAL A 46 8.14 -3.99 -0.17
CA VAL A 46 7.12 -3.19 0.52
C VAL A 46 7.59 -2.89 1.93
N GLU A 47 7.47 -1.64 2.35
CA GLU A 47 7.77 -1.20 3.70
C GLU A 47 6.54 -0.51 4.27
N ILE A 48 6.14 -0.92 5.48
CA ILE A 48 5.00 -0.33 6.19
C ILE A 48 5.55 0.38 7.43
N ALA A 49 5.23 1.66 7.57
CA ALA A 49 5.58 2.45 8.74
C ALA A 49 4.35 3.11 9.33
N ALA A 50 4.31 3.29 10.65
CA ALA A 50 3.28 4.10 11.28
C ALA A 50 3.36 5.54 10.74
N ASN A 51 2.21 6.14 10.39
CA ASN A 51 2.21 7.51 9.92
C ASN A 51 2.15 8.48 11.11
N GLY A 52 3.29 9.04 11.48
CA GLY A 52 3.37 10.02 12.58
C GLY A 52 2.56 11.30 12.36
N ARG A 53 2.12 11.60 11.13
CA ARG A 53 1.29 12.78 10.82
C ARG A 53 -0.21 12.52 10.95
N LYS A 54 -0.65 11.25 10.93
CA LYS A 54 -2.07 10.90 10.93
C LYS A 54 -2.28 9.61 11.72
N ARG A 55 -2.81 9.76 12.94
CA ARG A 55 -3.13 8.65 13.84
C ARG A 55 -4.13 7.70 13.18
N GLY A 56 -3.95 6.39 13.39
CA GLY A 56 -4.77 5.37 12.72
C GLY A 56 -4.50 5.27 11.21
N SER A 57 -3.30 5.63 10.75
CA SER A 57 -2.88 5.39 9.37
C SER A 57 -1.44 4.89 9.30
N VAL A 58 -1.15 4.19 8.22
CA VAL A 58 0.18 3.68 7.90
C VAL A 58 0.64 4.27 6.58
N ARG A 59 1.95 4.47 6.47
CA ARG A 59 2.62 4.78 5.23
C ARG A 59 3.08 3.48 4.59
N VAL A 60 2.73 3.30 3.33
CA VAL A 60 3.17 2.19 2.50
C VAL A 60 4.19 2.75 1.53
N ARG A 61 5.41 2.20 1.55
CA ARG A 61 6.47 2.53 0.62
C ARG A 61 6.81 1.31 -0.23
N ILE A 62 6.88 1.52 -1.53
CA ILE A 62 7.25 0.51 -2.51
C ILE A 62 8.59 0.92 -3.09
N CYS A 63 9.54 -0.01 -3.03
CA CYS A 63 10.90 0.17 -3.51
C CYS A 63 11.26 -1.03 -4.38
N GLY A 64 11.45 -0.81 -5.67
CA GLY A 64 11.96 -1.84 -6.55
C GLY A 64 12.24 -1.34 -7.96
N PRO A 65 12.69 -2.25 -8.84
CA PRO A 65 13.18 -1.89 -10.16
C PRO A 65 12.07 -1.50 -11.15
N GLU A 66 10.83 -1.92 -10.91
CA GLU A 66 9.68 -1.51 -11.73
C GLU A 66 8.91 -0.40 -11.04
N LEU A 67 8.58 -0.53 -9.76
CA LEU A 67 7.74 0.43 -9.07
C LEU A 67 8.45 1.07 -7.88
N ILE A 68 8.44 2.40 -7.86
CA ILE A 68 8.89 3.20 -6.72
C ILE A 68 7.80 4.21 -6.42
N GLY A 69 7.36 4.26 -5.16
CA GLY A 69 6.38 5.23 -4.72
C GLY A 69 5.97 5.04 -3.27
N GLU A 70 5.23 6.01 -2.75
CA GLU A 70 4.65 5.95 -1.41
C GLU A 70 3.21 6.45 -1.41
N PHE A 71 2.39 5.88 -0.54
CA PHE A 71 1.04 6.34 -0.27
C PHE A 71 0.65 6.09 1.18
N THR A 72 -0.44 6.70 1.62
CA THR A 72 -0.98 6.55 2.97
C THR A 72 -2.27 5.75 2.94
N VAL A 73 -2.38 4.78 3.86
CA VAL A 73 -3.58 3.96 4.08
C VAL A 73 -4.11 4.25 5.47
N GLY A 74 -5.38 4.65 5.56
CA GLY A 74 -6.08 4.73 6.84
C GLY A 74 -6.43 3.32 7.32
N LEU A 75 -6.02 2.98 8.54
CA LEU A 75 -6.46 1.76 9.19
C LEU A 75 -7.87 1.98 9.73
N LYS A 76 -8.75 1.01 9.54
CA LYS A 76 -9.96 0.93 10.34
C LYS A 76 -9.55 0.46 11.73
N LEU A 77 -9.14 1.40 12.58
CA LEU A 77 -9.16 1.16 14.03
C LEU A 77 -10.61 0.79 14.32
N GLY A 78 -10.84 -0.46 14.73
CA GLY A 78 -12.19 -0.93 15.01
C GLY A 78 -12.93 0.13 15.81
N LEU A 79 -14.14 0.50 15.38
CA LEU A 79 -15.14 0.90 16.34
C LEU A 79 -15.28 -0.32 17.28
N ALA A 80 -14.45 -0.37 18.32
CA ALA A 80 -14.83 -0.96 19.57
C ALA A 80 -15.89 -0.01 20.14
N ALA A 81 -17.11 -0.17 19.64
CA ALA A 81 -18.32 0.24 20.33
C ALA A 81 -18.75 -0.92 21.21
#